data_AF-A0AAD4ZVW1-F1
#
_entry.id   AF-A0AAD4ZVW1-F1
#
_cell.length_a   1.000
_cell.length_b   1.000
_cell.length_c   1.000
_cell.angle_alpha   90.00
_cell.angle_beta   90.00
_cell.angle_gamma   90.00
#
_symmetry.space_group_name_H-M   'P 1'
#
loop_
_entity.id
_entity.type
_entity.pdbx_description
1 polymer ?
#
loop_
_entity_poly.entity_id
_entity_poly.type
_entity_poly.pdbx_seq_one_letter_code
_entity_poly.pdbx_strand_id
1 'polypeptide(L)'
;MTTLQVLEMDSGEKRLNELGYKQELRREMTLFKTLAITFSCISVFSGTPLYGQSLYYAGPATLIWGWVAVTFFTWFVAIAMAEICSSFPTTGSLYFWAAQLAGPRWGPFASWCCAWLETIGVVSAIGAQAYSGSQALQMIILLATGTNKGGGYFASKGVFLCMYMALIIIWAALNTFALQVIAYLNIISIWWQVIGGLLVTIMLPLVAQSTQPASYVFTVVRKRQPTSSEK
;
A
#
# COMPACT_ATOMS: atom_id res chain seq x y z
N MET A 1 -20.36 17.84 50.68
CA MET A 1 -21.12 16.70 50.14
C MET A 1 -20.67 16.52 48.71
N THR A 2 -19.60 15.74 48.55
CA THR A 2 -18.81 15.64 47.31
C THR A 2 -19.46 14.60 46.42
N THR A 3 -20.18 15.03 45.39
CA THR A 3 -20.63 14.15 44.31
C THR A 3 -19.41 13.58 43.62
N LEU A 4 -19.07 12.34 43.96
CA LEU A 4 -18.15 11.50 43.20
C LEU A 4 -18.72 11.37 41.78
N GLN A 5 -18.23 12.21 40.86
CA GLN A 5 -18.25 11.87 39.45
C GLN A 5 -17.41 10.61 39.32
N VAL A 6 -18.07 9.45 39.33
CA VAL A 6 -17.51 8.24 38.74
C VAL A 6 -17.25 8.63 37.28
N LEU A 7 -16.00 8.97 36.97
CA LEU A 7 -15.55 9.10 35.59
C LEU A 7 -15.90 7.78 34.93
N GLU A 8 -16.91 7.81 34.06
CA GLU A 8 -17.39 6.63 33.36
C GLU A 8 -16.22 6.10 32.52
N MET A 9 -15.60 5.03 33.00
CA MET A 9 -14.36 4.49 32.47
C MET A 9 -14.67 3.89 31.10
N ASP A 10 -13.99 4.40 30.06
CA ASP A 10 -14.26 3.99 28.68
C ASP A 10 -14.06 2.47 28.51
N SER A 11 -14.89 1.83 27.68
CA SER A 11 -14.88 0.38 27.45
C SER A 11 -13.48 -0.17 27.13
N GLY A 12 -12.71 0.55 26.31
CA GLY A 12 -11.34 0.15 25.98
C GLY A 12 -10.32 0.45 27.07
N GLU A 13 -10.58 1.40 27.98
CA GLU A 13 -9.73 1.67 29.15
C GLU A 13 -9.92 0.57 30.20
N LYS A 14 -11.18 0.15 30.41
CA LYS A 14 -11.53 -1.02 31.22
C LYS A 14 -10.84 -2.29 30.72
N ARG A 15 -10.88 -2.54 29.40
CA ARG A 15 -10.21 -3.70 28.80
C ARG A 15 -8.69 -3.65 28.95
N LEU A 16 -8.08 -2.47 28.83
CA LEU A 16 -6.64 -2.30 29.01
C LEU A 16 -6.21 -2.60 30.45
N ASN A 17 -6.98 -2.11 31.43
CA ASN A 17 -6.75 -2.40 32.84
C ASN A 17 -6.93 -3.90 33.17
N GLU A 18 -7.89 -4.59 32.54
CA GLU A 18 -8.05 -6.06 32.66
C GLU A 18 -6.83 -6.82 32.13
N LEU A 19 -6.14 -6.29 31.12
CA LEU A 19 -4.91 -6.85 30.58
C LEU A 19 -3.67 -6.51 31.42
N GLY A 20 -3.82 -5.76 32.52
CA GLY A 20 -2.73 -5.35 33.41
C GLY A 20 -1.92 -4.14 32.90
N TYR A 21 -2.43 -3.44 31.88
CA TYR A 21 -1.78 -2.25 31.33
C TYR A 21 -2.49 -0.98 31.80
N LYS A 22 -1.73 0.01 32.23
CA LYS A 22 -2.24 1.35 32.53
C LYS A 22 -2.31 2.19 31.25
N GLN A 23 -3.39 2.93 31.07
CA GLN A 23 -3.52 3.85 29.93
C GLN A 23 -2.59 5.06 30.11
N GLU A 24 -1.44 5.04 29.44
CA GLU A 24 -0.48 6.16 29.46
C GLU A 24 -0.69 7.16 28.29
N LEU A 25 -1.39 6.74 27.23
CA LEU A 25 -1.65 7.55 26.03
C LEU A 25 -3.05 8.17 26.06
N ARG A 26 -3.15 9.46 25.65
CA ARG A 26 -4.43 10.15 25.47
C ARG A 26 -5.11 9.68 24.18
N ARG A 27 -6.39 9.29 24.26
CA ARG A 27 -7.20 8.92 23.09
C ARG A 27 -7.69 10.17 22.37
N GLU A 28 -6.90 10.69 21.45
CA GLU A 28 -7.26 11.87 20.62
C GLU A 28 -7.71 11.51 19.19
N MET A 29 -7.61 10.23 18.82
CA MET A 29 -7.96 9.70 17.50
C MET A 29 -9.45 9.34 17.44
N THR A 30 -10.24 10.23 16.84
CA THR A 30 -11.65 9.94 16.52
C THR A 30 -11.75 9.04 15.29
N LEU A 31 -12.90 8.39 15.08
CA LEU A 31 -13.15 7.54 13.91
C LEU A 31 -12.79 8.25 12.60
N PHE A 32 -13.17 9.53 12.47
CA PHE A 32 -12.86 10.34 11.30
C PHE A 32 -11.35 10.55 11.11
N LYS A 33 -10.60 10.82 12.19
CA LYS A 33 -9.13 10.94 12.13
C LYS A 33 -8.48 9.61 11.72
N THR A 34 -8.96 8.49 12.26
CA THR A 34 -8.47 7.15 11.89
C THR A 34 -8.75 6.84 10.43
N LEU A 35 -9.95 7.11 9.93
CA LEU A 35 -10.30 6.94 8.51
C LEU A 35 -9.44 7.81 7.60
N ALA A 36 -9.21 9.07 7.97
CA ALA A 36 -8.36 9.99 7.22
C ALA A 36 -6.91 9.50 7.13
N ILE A 37 -6.36 8.98 8.24
CA ILE A 37 -5.01 8.39 8.27
C ILE A 37 -4.97 7.15 7.37
N THR A 38 -5.92 6.23 7.48
CA THR A 38 -5.96 5.04 6.62
C THR A 38 -6.05 5.38 5.14
N PHE A 39 -6.89 6.35 4.77
CA PHE A 39 -7.00 6.82 3.39
C PHE A 39 -5.68 7.43 2.88
N SER A 40 -4.95 8.15 3.73
CA SER A 40 -3.64 8.74 3.37
C SER A 40 -2.55 7.69 3.13
N CYS A 41 -2.61 6.54 3.82
CA CYS A 41 -1.61 5.48 3.70
C CYS A 41 -1.82 4.61 2.45
N ILE A 42 -3.02 4.54 1.90
CA ILE A 42 -3.34 3.69 0.74
C ILE A 42 -3.03 4.46 -0.55
N SER A 43 -1.92 4.14 -1.19
CA SER A 43 -1.59 4.73 -2.49
C SER A 43 -2.25 3.97 -3.64
N VAL A 44 -3.35 4.53 -4.16
CA VAL A 44 -4.16 3.94 -5.24
C VAL A 44 -3.40 3.79 -6.56
N PHE A 45 -2.43 4.65 -6.84
CA PHE A 45 -1.73 4.71 -8.14
C PHE A 45 -0.32 4.09 -8.12
N SER A 46 0.12 3.56 -6.98
CA SER A 46 1.43 2.93 -6.81
C SER A 46 1.72 1.80 -7.82
N GLY A 47 0.68 1.08 -8.25
CA GLY A 47 0.78 -0.03 -9.21
C GLY A 47 0.58 0.34 -10.69
N THR A 48 0.31 1.62 -11.01
CA THR A 48 -0.01 2.04 -12.39
C THR A 48 1.04 1.65 -13.43
N PRO A 49 2.35 1.74 -13.16
CA PRO A 49 3.38 1.31 -14.12
C PRO A 49 3.25 -0.17 -14.54
N LEU A 50 2.70 -1.02 -13.65
CA LEU A 50 2.53 -2.46 -13.87
C LEU A 50 1.27 -2.82 -14.66
N TYR A 51 0.34 -1.88 -14.86
CA TYR A 51 -0.88 -2.15 -15.62
C TYR A 51 -0.61 -2.51 -17.07
N GLY A 52 0.43 -1.93 -17.70
CA GLY A 52 0.82 -2.29 -19.06
C GLY A 52 1.20 -3.77 -19.19
N GLN A 53 2.02 -4.28 -18.27
CA GLN A 53 2.41 -5.69 -18.24
C GLN A 53 1.21 -6.59 -17.93
N SER A 54 0.38 -6.18 -16.96
CA SER A 54 -0.79 -6.95 -16.55
C SER A 54 -1.83 -7.07 -17.67
N LEU A 55 -2.10 -5.97 -18.39
CA LEU A 55 -2.96 -5.97 -19.58
C LEU A 55 -2.38 -6.84 -20.69
N TYR A 56 -1.06 -6.79 -20.89
CA TYR A 56 -0.39 -7.56 -21.93
C TYR A 56 -0.48 -9.07 -21.69
N TYR A 57 -0.18 -9.52 -20.46
CA TYR A 57 -0.09 -10.94 -20.11
C TYR A 57 -1.43 -11.57 -19.69
N ALA A 58 -2.25 -10.86 -18.92
CA ALA A 58 -3.46 -11.41 -18.32
C ALA A 58 -4.76 -10.93 -18.98
N GLY A 59 -4.71 -9.82 -19.71
CA GLY A 59 -5.90 -9.17 -20.27
C GLY A 59 -6.67 -8.32 -19.25
N PRO A 60 -7.59 -7.46 -19.73
CA PRO A 60 -8.32 -6.51 -18.88
C PRO A 60 -9.30 -7.17 -17.90
N ALA A 61 -9.94 -8.28 -18.28
CA ALA A 61 -10.91 -8.94 -17.40
C ALA A 61 -10.25 -9.46 -16.12
N THR A 62 -9.02 -9.98 -16.23
CA THR A 62 -8.26 -10.48 -15.09
C THR A 62 -7.90 -9.37 -14.10
N LEU A 63 -7.64 -8.16 -14.57
CA LEU A 63 -7.37 -7.01 -13.69
C LEU A 63 -8.60 -6.64 -12.86
N ILE A 64 -9.78 -6.58 -13.48
CA ILE A 64 -11.01 -6.17 -12.81
C ILE A 64 -11.49 -7.27 -11.86
N TRP A 65 -11.69 -8.48 -12.37
CA TRP A 65 -12.20 -9.59 -11.56
C TRP A 65 -11.19 -10.05 -10.52
N GLY A 66 -9.89 -9.99 -10.84
CA GLY A 66 -8.82 -10.23 -9.87
C GLY A 66 -8.87 -9.24 -8.72
N TRP A 67 -9.07 -7.94 -9.00
CA TRP A 67 -9.21 -6.93 -7.94
C TRP A 67 -10.45 -7.15 -7.09
N VAL A 68 -11.60 -7.44 -7.68
CA VAL A 68 -12.86 -7.73 -6.96
C VAL A 68 -12.69 -8.96 -6.05
N ALA A 69 -12.14 -10.05 -6.59
CA ALA A 69 -11.92 -11.28 -5.83
C ALA A 69 -10.94 -11.07 -4.67
N VAL A 70 -9.77 -10.46 -4.92
CA VAL A 70 -8.77 -10.19 -3.88
C VAL A 70 -9.36 -9.30 -2.80
N THR A 71 -10.05 -8.22 -3.19
CA THR A 71 -10.70 -7.30 -2.25
C THR A 71 -11.69 -8.06 -1.37
N PHE A 72 -12.58 -8.85 -1.96
CA PHE A 72 -13.54 -9.66 -1.20
C PHE A 72 -12.87 -10.53 -0.13
N PHE A 73 -11.77 -11.22 -0.46
CA PHE A 73 -11.04 -12.02 0.52
C PHE A 73 -10.30 -11.19 1.58
N THR A 74 -9.75 -10.03 1.19
CA THR A 74 -9.10 -9.10 2.12
C THR A 74 -10.07 -8.56 3.19
N TRP A 75 -11.37 -8.42 2.88
CA TRP A 75 -12.36 -7.99 3.87
C TRP A 75 -12.47 -8.94 5.06
N PHE A 76 -12.40 -10.27 4.85
CA PHE A 76 -12.42 -11.21 5.97
C PHE A 76 -11.21 -11.05 6.89
N VAL A 77 -10.03 -10.82 6.31
CA VAL A 77 -8.81 -10.54 7.08
C VAL A 77 -8.95 -9.22 7.86
N ALA A 78 -9.52 -8.19 7.23
CA ALA A 78 -9.75 -6.90 7.87
C ALA A 78 -10.74 -6.99 9.04
N ILE A 79 -11.82 -7.76 8.90
CA ILE A 79 -12.80 -7.99 9.97
C ILE A 79 -12.15 -8.75 11.13
N ALA A 80 -11.39 -9.81 10.85
CA ALA A 80 -10.67 -10.55 11.88
C ALA A 80 -9.66 -9.66 12.64
N MET A 81 -8.94 -8.79 11.93
CA MET A 81 -8.05 -7.82 12.55
C MET A 81 -8.81 -6.78 13.38
N ALA A 82 -10.01 -6.36 12.95
CA ALA A 82 -10.85 -5.45 13.72
C ALA A 82 -11.29 -6.07 15.07
N GLU A 83 -11.63 -7.36 15.09
CA GLU A 83 -11.96 -8.09 16.32
C GLU A 83 -10.77 -8.14 17.28
N ILE A 84 -9.57 -8.46 16.78
CA ILE A 84 -8.33 -8.49 17.58
C ILE A 84 -8.02 -7.10 18.14
N CYS A 85 -8.08 -6.04 17.31
CA CYS A 85 -7.87 -4.65 17.72
C CYS A 85 -8.82 -4.23 18.86
N SER A 86 -10.08 -4.65 18.79
CA SER A 86 -11.08 -4.35 19.84
C SER A 86 -10.80 -5.10 21.15
N SER A 87 -10.25 -6.31 21.05
CA SER A 87 -9.95 -7.18 22.20
C SER A 87 -8.66 -6.80 22.93
N PHE A 88 -7.68 -6.28 22.19
CA PHE A 88 -6.34 -5.91 22.68
C PHE A 88 -5.99 -4.47 22.27
N PRO A 89 -6.59 -3.44 22.91
CA PRO A 89 -6.36 -2.04 22.60
C PRO A 89 -5.02 -1.51 23.19
N THR A 90 -3.93 -2.25 23.00
CA THR A 90 -2.60 -1.96 23.54
C THR A 90 -1.69 -1.27 22.52
N THR A 91 -0.76 -0.46 23.00
CA THR A 91 0.28 0.17 22.16
C THR A 91 1.43 -0.82 22.00
N GLY A 92 1.37 -1.65 20.96
CA GLY A 92 2.36 -2.71 20.69
C GLY A 92 2.08 -3.57 19.46
N SER A 93 1.09 -3.19 18.66
CA SER A 93 0.68 -3.76 17.36
C SER A 93 0.83 -5.29 17.20
N LEU A 94 1.11 -5.75 15.98
CA LEU A 94 0.94 -7.11 15.50
C LEU A 94 1.76 -8.15 16.28
N TYR A 95 2.98 -7.79 16.70
CA TYR A 95 3.88 -8.69 17.42
C TYR A 95 3.43 -8.93 18.87
N PHE A 96 2.79 -7.95 19.51
CA PHE A 96 2.15 -8.13 20.81
C PHE A 96 0.94 -9.05 20.70
N TRP A 97 0.08 -8.85 19.69
CA TRP A 97 -1.07 -9.73 19.47
C TRP A 97 -0.64 -11.16 19.18
N ALA A 98 0.39 -11.36 18.35
CA ALA A 98 0.96 -12.67 18.07
C ALA A 98 1.48 -13.36 19.34
N ALA A 99 2.17 -12.62 20.22
CA ALA A 99 2.66 -13.16 21.48
C ALA A 99 1.51 -13.59 22.41
N GLN A 100 0.46 -12.78 22.50
CA GLN A 100 -0.66 -13.01 23.41
C GLN A 100 -1.55 -14.16 22.94
N LEU A 101 -1.83 -14.25 21.63
CA LEU A 101 -2.66 -15.30 21.04
C LEU A 101 -1.97 -16.68 21.05
N ALA A 102 -0.64 -16.73 20.93
CA ALA A 102 0.12 -17.99 20.97
C ALA A 102 0.34 -18.55 22.38
N GLY A 103 -0.06 -17.80 23.42
CA GLY A 103 0.04 -18.21 24.82
C GLY A 103 1.46 -18.18 25.41
N PRO A 104 1.63 -18.55 26.70
CA PRO A 104 2.87 -18.32 27.44
C PRO A 104 4.09 -19.08 26.91
N ARG A 105 3.87 -20.25 26.31
CA ARG A 105 4.94 -21.15 25.85
C ARG A 105 5.47 -20.79 24.46
N TRP A 106 4.58 -20.41 23.54
CA TRP A 106 4.92 -20.11 22.15
C TRP A 106 4.92 -18.62 21.82
N GLY A 107 4.47 -17.77 22.74
CA GLY A 107 4.37 -16.31 22.58
C GLY A 107 5.64 -15.67 22.03
N PRO A 108 6.83 -15.86 22.64
CA PRO A 108 8.07 -15.27 22.14
C PRO A 108 8.41 -15.71 20.71
N PHE A 109 8.20 -16.99 20.38
CA PHE A 109 8.49 -17.52 19.04
C PHE A 109 7.52 -16.97 18.00
N ALA A 110 6.21 -16.99 18.28
CA ALA A 110 5.19 -16.45 17.38
C ALA A 110 5.38 -14.94 17.12
N SER A 111 5.73 -14.18 18.16
CA SER A 111 6.06 -12.76 18.06
C SER A 111 7.29 -12.51 17.18
N TRP A 112 8.34 -13.32 17.37
CA TRP A 112 9.56 -13.26 16.56
C TRP A 112 9.27 -13.57 15.08
N CYS A 113 8.52 -14.63 14.79
CA CYS A 113 8.10 -14.95 13.41
C CYS A 113 7.27 -13.81 12.80
N CYS A 114 6.30 -13.28 13.55
CA CYS A 114 5.47 -12.16 13.11
C CYS A 114 6.33 -10.93 12.76
N ALA A 115 7.28 -10.57 13.61
CA ALA A 115 8.15 -9.42 13.39
C ALA A 115 9.05 -9.59 12.16
N TRP A 116 9.59 -10.80 11.92
CA TRP A 116 10.41 -11.07 10.74
C TRP A 116 9.59 -11.09 9.45
N LEU A 117 8.41 -11.69 9.46
CA LEU A 117 7.53 -11.69 8.29
C LEU A 117 7.12 -10.26 7.91
N GLU A 118 6.79 -9.43 8.91
CA GLU A 118 6.49 -8.02 8.69
C GLU A 118 7.71 -7.27 8.13
N THR A 119 8.90 -7.50 8.69
CA THR A 119 10.15 -6.87 8.22
C THR A 119 10.44 -7.23 6.77
N ILE A 120 10.34 -8.52 6.40
CA ILE A 120 10.54 -8.97 5.02
C ILE A 120 9.48 -8.36 4.10
N GLY A 121 8.24 -8.26 4.56
CA GLY A 121 7.14 -7.62 3.83
C GLY A 121 7.44 -6.17 3.52
N VAL A 122 7.84 -5.37 4.52
CA VAL A 122 8.18 -3.96 4.36
C VAL A 122 9.40 -3.77 3.45
N VAL A 123 10.47 -4.56 3.62
CA VAL A 123 11.65 -4.50 2.74
C VAL A 123 11.29 -4.81 1.30
N SER A 124 10.47 -5.84 1.07
CA SER A 124 9.99 -6.22 -0.26
C SER A 124 9.10 -5.14 -0.87
N ALA A 125 8.23 -4.51 -0.07
CA ALA A 125 7.36 -3.42 -0.50
C ALA A 125 8.16 -2.19 -0.93
N ILE A 126 9.19 -1.80 -0.17
CA ILE A 126 10.09 -0.69 -0.55
C ILE A 126 10.77 -0.99 -1.88
N GLY A 127 11.25 -2.22 -2.07
CA GLY A 127 11.85 -2.66 -3.33
C GLY A 127 10.86 -2.61 -4.50
N ALA A 128 9.65 -3.14 -4.33
CA ALA A 128 8.60 -3.08 -5.36
C ALA A 128 8.24 -1.62 -5.73
N GLN A 129 8.22 -0.72 -4.75
CA GLN A 129 7.89 0.67 -4.98
C GLN A 129 9.02 1.44 -5.69
N ALA A 130 10.28 1.17 -5.32
CA ALA A 130 11.44 1.72 -6.02
C ALA A 130 11.50 1.22 -7.47
N TYR A 131 11.14 -0.04 -7.73
CA TYR A 131 11.04 -0.60 -9.07
C TYR A 131 9.98 0.12 -9.90
N SER A 132 8.79 0.30 -9.33
CA SER A 132 7.69 1.02 -9.98
C SER A 132 8.06 2.49 -10.26
N GLY A 133 8.72 3.17 -9.32
CA GLY A 133 9.24 4.52 -9.51
C GLY A 133 10.30 4.62 -10.61
N SER A 134 11.19 3.64 -10.69
CA SER A 134 12.22 3.56 -11.75
C SER A 134 11.61 3.31 -13.13
N GLN A 135 10.58 2.46 -13.22
CA GLN A 135 9.81 2.28 -14.46
C GLN A 135 9.11 3.57 -14.87
N ALA A 136 8.47 4.27 -13.93
CA ALA A 136 7.82 5.54 -14.22
C ALA A 136 8.82 6.57 -14.77
N LEU A 137 9.99 6.70 -14.13
CA LEU A 137 11.07 7.59 -14.59
C LEU A 137 11.59 7.19 -15.98
N GLN A 138 11.80 5.90 -16.23
CA GLN A 138 12.20 5.39 -17.55
C GLN A 138 11.19 5.76 -18.64
N MET A 139 9.89 5.61 -18.35
CA MET A 139 8.83 5.97 -19.30
C MET A 139 8.79 7.48 -19.52
N ILE A 140 8.97 8.31 -18.49
CA ILE A 140 9.08 9.77 -18.64
C ILE A 140 10.26 10.13 -19.56
N ILE A 141 11.44 9.53 -19.35
CA ILE A 141 12.62 9.77 -20.20
C ILE A 141 12.35 9.34 -21.64
N LEU A 142 11.74 8.17 -21.84
CA LEU A 142 11.39 7.66 -23.17
C LEU A 142 10.45 8.62 -23.92
N LEU A 143 9.41 9.14 -23.24
CA LEU A 143 8.46 10.08 -23.81
C LEU A 143 9.09 11.47 -24.03
N ALA A 144 10.00 11.90 -23.18
CA ALA A 144 10.68 13.19 -23.32
C ALA A 144 11.72 13.20 -24.46
N THR A 145 12.36 12.06 -24.71
CA THR A 145 13.37 11.89 -25.77
C THR A 145 12.77 11.47 -27.11
N GLY A 146 11.43 11.36 -27.19
CA GLY A 146 10.69 10.98 -28.37
C GLY A 146 9.62 9.97 -28.03
N THR A 147 9.61 8.84 -28.72
CA THR A 147 8.74 7.70 -28.38
C THR A 147 9.47 6.41 -28.74
N ASN A 148 8.94 5.26 -28.31
CA ASN A 148 9.44 3.94 -28.75
C ASN A 148 9.52 3.78 -30.27
N LYS A 149 8.78 4.59 -31.05
CA LYS A 149 8.81 4.59 -32.52
C LYS A 149 9.63 5.72 -33.12
N GLY A 150 9.99 6.72 -32.32
CA GLY A 150 10.73 7.92 -32.73
C GLY A 150 12.20 7.93 -32.30
N GLY A 151 12.77 6.77 -31.94
CA GLY A 151 14.16 6.68 -31.46
C GLY A 151 14.38 7.16 -30.02
N GLY A 152 13.32 7.21 -29.21
CA GLY A 152 13.41 7.60 -27.80
C GLY A 152 14.34 6.67 -27.01
N TYR A 153 15.03 7.25 -26.03
CA TYR A 153 15.99 6.51 -25.22
C TYR A 153 15.27 5.60 -24.22
N PHE A 154 15.45 4.30 -24.38
CA PHE A 154 15.02 3.30 -23.40
C PHE A 154 16.20 2.90 -22.53
N ALA A 155 16.12 3.18 -21.22
CA ALA A 155 17.23 2.92 -20.31
C ALA A 155 17.64 1.44 -20.33
N SER A 156 18.94 1.18 -20.53
CA SER A 156 19.48 -0.18 -20.49
C SER A 156 19.37 -0.79 -19.09
N LYS A 157 19.52 -2.12 -18.98
CA LYS A 157 19.41 -2.83 -17.68
C LYS A 157 20.32 -2.23 -16.59
N GLY A 158 21.53 -1.82 -16.97
CA GLY A 158 22.48 -1.19 -16.05
C GLY A 158 22.01 0.19 -15.58
N VAL A 159 21.56 1.04 -16.51
CA VAL A 159 21.04 2.37 -16.18
C VAL A 159 19.77 2.28 -15.34
N PHE A 160 18.88 1.32 -15.65
CA PHE A 160 17.70 1.04 -14.84
C PHE A 160 18.05 0.65 -13.40
N LEU A 161 19.05 -0.23 -13.22
CA LEU A 161 19.54 -0.61 -11.90
C LEU A 161 20.12 0.59 -11.15
N CYS A 162 20.86 1.47 -11.84
CA CYS A 162 21.38 2.70 -11.24
C CYS A 162 20.25 3.64 -10.78
N MET A 163 19.21 3.84 -11.60
CA MET A 163 18.04 4.64 -11.21
C MET A 163 17.34 4.05 -9.98
N TYR A 164 17.15 2.73 -9.96
CA TYR A 164 16.56 1.99 -8.85
C TYR A 164 17.35 2.16 -7.55
N MET A 165 18.66 1.93 -7.59
CA MET A 165 19.55 2.09 -6.45
C MET A 165 19.57 3.55 -5.95
N ALA A 166 19.61 4.51 -6.88
CA ALA A 166 19.59 5.94 -6.55
C ALA A 166 18.30 6.34 -5.83
N LEU A 167 17.14 5.87 -6.29
CA LEU A 167 15.85 6.14 -5.62
C LEU A 167 15.83 5.62 -4.18
N ILE A 168 16.31 4.39 -3.96
CA ILE A 168 16.37 3.80 -2.61
C ILE A 168 17.30 4.61 -1.70
N ILE A 169 18.49 4.99 -2.18
CA ILE A 169 19.44 5.78 -1.41
C ILE A 169 18.86 7.16 -1.06
N ILE A 170 18.18 7.81 -2.00
CA ILE A 170 17.51 9.09 -1.76
C ILE A 170 16.44 8.93 -0.68
N TRP A 171 15.59 7.91 -0.77
CA TRP A 171 14.55 7.65 0.24
C TRP A 171 15.14 7.35 1.61
N ALA A 172 16.22 6.56 1.68
CA ALA A 172 16.91 6.26 2.93
C ALA A 172 17.51 7.54 3.55
N ALA A 173 18.16 8.39 2.74
CA ALA A 173 18.73 9.64 3.21
C ALA A 173 17.65 10.62 3.71
N LEU A 174 16.55 10.78 2.97
CA LEU A 174 15.43 11.63 3.39
C LEU A 174 14.82 11.14 4.71
N ASN A 175 14.62 9.83 4.87
CA ASN A 175 14.07 9.25 6.11
C ASN A 175 15.03 9.39 7.29
N THR A 176 16.34 9.44 7.04
CA THR A 176 17.34 9.58 8.10
C THR A 176 17.53 11.03 8.53
N PHE A 177 17.56 11.98 7.59
CA PHE A 177 18.02 13.35 7.87
C PHE A 177 16.93 14.43 7.72
N ALA A 178 15.81 14.15 7.05
CA ALA A 178 14.87 15.18 6.61
C ALA A 178 13.40 14.83 6.92
N LEU A 179 13.12 14.35 8.14
CA LEU A 179 11.77 13.98 8.59
C LEU A 179 10.73 15.10 8.42
N GLN A 180 11.13 16.36 8.67
CA GLN A 180 10.24 17.51 8.47
C GLN A 180 9.86 17.69 7.00
N VAL A 181 10.80 17.48 6.07
CA VAL A 181 10.53 17.55 4.62
C VAL A 181 9.57 16.44 4.21
N ILE A 182 9.74 15.23 4.74
CA ILE A 182 8.82 14.10 4.49
C ILE A 182 7.41 14.42 4.95
N ALA A 183 7.25 15.04 6.12
CA ALA A 183 5.92 15.43 6.62
C ALA A 183 5.21 16.39 5.65
N TYR A 184 5.92 17.38 5.11
CA TYR A 184 5.37 18.28 4.09
C TYR A 184 5.06 17.58 2.77
N LEU A 185 5.97 16.72 2.29
CA LEU A 185 5.77 15.94 1.06
C LEU A 185 4.56 15.01 1.17
N ASN A 186 4.30 14.42 2.34
CA ASN A 186 3.13 13.58 2.57
C ASN A 186 1.82 14.36 2.44
N ILE A 187 1.76 15.59 2.98
CA ILE A 187 0.56 16.44 2.84
C ILE A 187 0.31 16.78 1.36
N ILE A 188 1.35 17.15 0.61
CA ILE A 188 1.26 17.41 -0.82
C ILE A 188 0.83 16.14 -1.58
N SER A 189 1.41 14.99 -1.22
CA SER A 189 1.12 13.69 -1.83
C SER A 189 -0.36 13.30 -1.70
N ILE A 190 -1.00 13.58 -0.56
CA ILE A 190 -2.45 13.32 -0.39
C ILE A 190 -3.25 14.09 -1.44
N TRP A 191 -3.02 15.40 -1.57
CA TRP A 191 -3.73 16.22 -2.54
C TRP A 191 -3.40 15.84 -3.98
N TRP A 192 -2.14 15.52 -4.26
CA TRP A 192 -1.71 15.06 -5.57
C TRP A 192 -2.41 13.75 -5.98
N GLN A 193 -2.57 12.82 -5.05
CA GLN A 193 -3.26 11.55 -5.32
C GLN A 193 -4.75 11.75 -5.56
N VAL A 194 -5.42 12.58 -4.75
CA VAL A 194 -6.85 12.87 -4.92
C VAL A 194 -7.10 13.63 -6.23
N ILE A 195 -6.42 14.75 -6.43
CA ILE A 195 -6.64 15.62 -7.58
C ILE A 195 -6.11 14.96 -8.86
N GLY A 196 -4.86 14.48 -8.83
CA GLY A 196 -4.24 13.79 -9.97
C GLY A 196 -4.99 12.51 -10.35
N GLY A 197 -5.47 11.76 -9.37
CA GLY A 197 -6.28 10.57 -9.61
C GLY A 197 -7.62 10.87 -10.27
N LEU A 198 -8.35 11.88 -9.77
CA LEU A 198 -9.61 12.34 -10.38
C LEU A 198 -9.36 12.88 -11.79
N LEU A 199 -8.31 13.67 -11.98
CA LEU A 199 -7.92 14.21 -13.28
C LEU A 199 -7.65 13.09 -14.28
N VAL A 200 -6.82 12.09 -13.93
CA VAL A 200 -6.54 10.96 -14.83
C VAL A 200 -7.81 10.17 -15.13
N THR A 201 -8.64 9.88 -14.12
CA THR A 201 -9.89 9.11 -14.30
C THR A 201 -10.87 9.79 -15.26
N ILE A 202 -10.96 11.12 -15.22
CA ILE A 202 -11.87 11.91 -16.07
C ILE A 202 -11.23 12.22 -17.43
N MET A 203 -9.96 12.64 -17.47
CA MET A 203 -9.31 13.08 -18.71
C MET A 203 -8.97 11.92 -19.65
N LEU A 204 -8.61 10.75 -19.11
CA LEU A 204 -8.23 9.60 -19.94
C LEU A 204 -9.34 9.20 -20.94
N PRO A 205 -10.62 9.02 -20.54
CA PRO A 205 -11.68 8.73 -21.51
C PRO A 205 -12.04 9.92 -22.41
N LEU A 206 -11.83 11.16 -21.98
CA LEU A 206 -12.12 12.36 -22.79
C LEU A 206 -11.09 12.59 -23.91
N VAL A 207 -9.82 12.28 -23.65
CA VAL A 207 -8.71 12.48 -24.59
C VAL A 207 -8.45 11.24 -25.45
N ALA A 208 -8.93 10.07 -25.03
CA ALA A 208 -8.74 8.82 -25.77
C ALA A 208 -9.37 8.89 -27.17
N GLN A 209 -8.54 8.69 -28.20
CA GLN A 209 -8.98 8.67 -29.61
C GLN A 209 -9.91 7.47 -29.93
N SER A 210 -9.83 6.40 -29.14
CA SER A 210 -10.73 5.25 -29.24
C SER A 210 -10.90 4.60 -27.87
N THR A 211 -12.12 4.20 -27.54
CA THR A 211 -12.45 3.44 -26.32
C THR A 211 -12.77 2.00 -26.69
N GLN A 212 -12.39 1.07 -25.81
CA GLN A 212 -12.70 -0.34 -25.99
C GLN A 212 -14.13 -0.63 -25.49
N PRO A 213 -14.87 -1.55 -26.13
CA PRO A 213 -16.22 -1.89 -25.68
C PRO A 213 -16.18 -2.58 -24.32
N ALA A 214 -17.26 -2.46 -23.54
CA ALA A 214 -17.36 -3.07 -22.21
C ALA A 214 -17.12 -4.59 -22.24
N SER A 215 -17.54 -5.29 -23.29
CA SER A 215 -17.28 -6.72 -23.46
C SER A 215 -15.78 -7.05 -23.53
N TYR A 216 -14.96 -6.19 -24.15
CA TYR A 216 -13.51 -6.36 -24.14
C TYR A 216 -12.97 -6.26 -22.71
N VAL A 217 -13.44 -5.26 -21.98
CA VAL A 217 -12.99 -4.95 -20.62
C VAL A 217 -13.35 -6.06 -19.62
N PHE A 218 -14.57 -6.59 -19.67
CA PHE A 218 -15.07 -7.55 -18.68
C PHE A 218 -14.88 -9.03 -19.05
N THR A 219 -14.61 -9.37 -20.31
CA THR A 219 -14.63 -10.77 -20.79
C THR A 219 -13.28 -11.26 -21.32
N VAL A 220 -12.39 -10.37 -21.78
CA VAL A 220 -11.13 -10.81 -22.42
C VAL A 220 -10.06 -11.17 -21.40
N VAL A 221 -9.72 -12.45 -21.37
CA VAL A 221 -8.56 -13.02 -20.68
C VAL A 221 -7.56 -13.51 -21.72
N ARG A 222 -6.31 -13.04 -21.65
CA ARG A 222 -5.25 -13.54 -22.54
C ARG A 222 -4.64 -14.81 -21.96
N LYS A 223 -4.60 -15.88 -22.75
CA LYS A 223 -3.82 -17.08 -22.42
C LYS A 223 -2.38 -16.87 -22.85
N ARG A 224 -1.43 -17.37 -22.05
CA ARG A 224 0.02 -17.31 -22.30
C ARG A 224 0.33 -17.70 -23.75
N GLN A 225 0.94 -16.78 -24.51
CA GLN A 225 1.47 -17.13 -25.83
C GLN A 225 2.62 -18.15 -25.64
N PRO A 226 2.68 -19.24 -26.43
CA PRO A 226 3.82 -20.15 -26.40
C PRO A 226 5.07 -19.35 -26.77
N THR A 227 6.09 -19.44 -25.93
CA THR A 227 7.40 -18.84 -26.19
C THR A 227 7.95 -19.37 -27.51
N SER A 228 8.51 -18.50 -28.34
CA SER A 228 9.08 -18.82 -29.66
C SER A 228 10.31 -19.75 -29.63
N SER A 229 10.54 -20.49 -28.54
CA SER A 229 11.56 -21.51 -28.37
C SER A 229 11.01 -22.94 -28.54
N GLU A 230 9.73 -23.09 -28.93
CA GLU A 230 9.04 -24.37 -29.19
C GLU A 230 8.66 -24.55 -30.67
N LYS A 231 9.45 -23.99 -31.59
CA LYS A 231 9.43 -24.31 -33.02
C LYS A 231 10.85 -24.36 -33.54
#